data_AF-A0A7S2WVG5-F1
#
_entry.id   AF-A0A7S2WVG5-F1
#
_cell.length_a   1.000
_cell.length_b   1.000
_cell.length_c   1.000
_cell.angle_alpha   90.00
_cell.angle_beta   90.00
_cell.angle_gamma   90.00
#
_symmetry.space_group_name_H-M   'P 1'
#
loop_
_entity.id
_entity.type
_entity.pdbx_description
1 polymer ?
#
loop_
_entity_poly.entity_id
_entity_poly.type
_entity_poly.pdbx_seq_one_letter_code
_entity_poly.pdbx_strand_id
1 'polypeptide(L)'
;QGSAGGVDMSLAGLPQGWTQHRSRRYKDSRFPDGYVYYFHAESQTSQWVLPGVAGAKRSRQEVAQEGSLSTLKRQTSATRGAGLRMKMAVEERDQLLAASDGYLRVAGDRYQYFCDRAKKWAFETDAMGMELLCELVKVNQQPLEICQAIIKQQGNAQQTMQEGTQIYSEKKHLIGDKGVTWSHDEYGHPGLQLMYLKMKSWQRFTETWALLERAARQGLFKAHTTGPLRHRPVRVLSVGGGPGYELIAWRRFFQAFVDPDVPLDLVSLDLQPGWRPYVEAMGMHFKEWDINNGKLLETVSDVTSPGVTYVIISYVMIYCSTPPVCDMLAQLLHSNEVRAILVSERGLETKALGMMEARQCQVLRLIDQIEGQDDRQSAWMGPSMRLTPTTQGPFQTIFPNQPFEDQKKKQRRRYSKH
;
A
#
# COMPACT_ATOMS: atom_id res chain seq x y z
N GLN A 1 -50.94 -3.60 23.53
CA GLN A 1 -50.74 -2.80 24.76
C GLN A 1 -49.39 -3.20 25.34
N GLY A 2 -48.48 -2.25 25.53
CA GLY A 2 -47.10 -2.50 25.96
C GLY A 2 -46.12 -1.54 25.27
N SER A 3 -46.16 -0.27 25.67
CA SER A 3 -45.31 0.83 25.22
C SER A 3 -43.88 0.68 25.76
N ALA A 4 -42.88 0.71 24.87
CA ALA A 4 -41.49 0.95 25.25
C ALA A 4 -41.33 2.41 25.69
N GLY A 5 -40.89 2.63 26.92
CA GLY A 5 -40.64 3.95 27.49
C GLY A 5 -39.49 4.66 26.78
N GLY A 6 -39.77 5.81 26.18
CA GLY A 6 -38.74 6.77 25.80
C GLY A 6 -38.18 7.44 27.05
N VAL A 7 -36.86 7.44 27.20
CA VAL A 7 -36.16 8.24 28.21
C VAL A 7 -36.16 9.69 27.73
N ASP A 8 -36.96 10.53 28.36
CA ASP A 8 -36.96 11.98 28.15
C ASP A 8 -35.76 12.57 28.91
N MET A 9 -34.67 12.88 28.19
CA MET A 9 -33.54 13.60 28.77
C MET A 9 -33.90 15.08 28.84
N SER A 10 -34.60 15.46 29.92
CA SER A 10 -34.78 16.87 30.27
C SER A 10 -33.41 17.55 30.42
N LEU A 11 -33.28 18.78 29.91
CA LEU A 11 -32.08 19.64 29.85
C LEU A 11 -31.41 19.98 31.21
N ALA A 12 -31.84 19.37 32.30
CA ALA A 12 -31.31 19.59 33.64
C ALA A 12 -30.05 18.73 33.87
N GLY A 13 -28.92 19.15 33.32
CA GLY A 13 -27.64 18.45 33.59
C GLY A 13 -26.43 18.88 32.77
N LEU A 14 -26.56 19.82 31.83
CA LEU A 14 -25.39 20.31 31.09
C LEU A 14 -24.52 21.23 31.98
N PRO A 15 -23.18 21.04 31.98
CA PRO A 15 -22.27 21.97 32.65
C PRO A 15 -22.42 23.39 32.10
N GLN A 16 -22.22 24.40 32.96
CA GLN A 16 -22.25 25.81 32.58
C GLN A 16 -21.29 26.08 31.41
N GLY A 17 -21.79 26.66 30.30
CA GLY A 17 -21.00 26.98 29.10
C GLY A 17 -21.21 26.05 27.89
N TRP A 18 -22.10 25.06 27.97
CA TRP A 18 -22.44 24.19 26.84
C TRP A 18 -23.76 24.60 26.19
N THR A 19 -23.74 24.92 24.91
CA THR A 19 -24.93 25.26 24.10
C THR A 19 -25.24 24.16 23.09
N GLN A 20 -26.49 23.72 23.04
CA GLN A 20 -26.96 22.74 22.05
C GLN A 20 -27.25 23.44 20.73
N HIS A 21 -26.58 23.02 19.64
CA HIS A 21 -26.90 23.50 18.29
C HIS A 21 -27.44 22.37 17.40
N ARG A 22 -28.66 22.60 16.86
CA ARG A 22 -29.41 21.87 15.81
C ARG A 22 -29.24 20.34 15.74
N SER A 23 -30.31 19.62 16.07
CA SER A 23 -30.49 18.22 15.69
C SER A 23 -30.70 18.07 14.18
N ARG A 24 -29.95 17.17 13.52
CA ARG A 24 -30.26 16.72 12.15
C ARG A 24 -30.52 15.21 12.15
N ARG A 25 -31.65 14.79 11.59
CA ARG A 25 -32.04 13.39 11.51
C ARG A 25 -31.19 12.68 10.44
N TYR A 26 -30.36 11.73 10.85
CA TYR A 26 -29.65 10.83 9.94
C TYR A 26 -30.31 9.45 10.02
N LYS A 27 -30.68 8.87 8.88
CA LYS A 27 -31.07 7.46 8.81
C LYS A 27 -29.81 6.61 8.64
N ASP A 28 -29.32 5.99 9.71
CA ASP A 28 -28.35 4.89 9.67
C ASP A 28 -29.14 3.57 9.75
N SER A 29 -28.82 2.60 8.90
CA SER A 29 -29.48 1.28 8.86
C SER A 29 -29.25 0.44 10.13
N ARG A 30 -28.29 0.84 10.98
CA ARG A 30 -28.01 0.19 12.27
C ARG A 30 -28.82 0.78 13.43
N PHE A 31 -29.40 1.98 13.27
CA PHE A 31 -30.21 2.66 14.30
C PHE A 31 -31.37 3.44 13.67
N PRO A 32 -32.48 2.76 13.32
CA PRO A 32 -33.53 3.35 12.49
C PRO A 32 -34.28 4.54 13.11
N ASP A 33 -34.21 4.74 14.44
CA ASP A 33 -34.93 5.80 15.16
C ASP A 33 -34.06 6.64 16.13
N GLY A 34 -32.73 6.62 16.01
CA GLY A 34 -31.83 7.37 16.89
C GLY A 34 -31.54 8.81 16.43
N TYR A 35 -31.64 9.79 17.34
CA TYR A 35 -31.08 11.14 17.13
C TYR A 35 -29.63 11.17 17.62
N VAL A 36 -28.74 11.79 16.84
CA VAL A 36 -27.36 12.11 17.28
C VAL A 36 -27.31 13.59 17.63
N TYR A 37 -26.89 13.90 18.85
CA TYR A 37 -26.70 15.26 19.34
C TYR A 37 -25.21 15.61 19.36
N TYR A 38 -24.87 16.80 18.89
CA TYR A 38 -23.51 17.35 18.97
C TYR A 38 -23.48 18.44 20.03
N PHE A 39 -22.50 18.35 20.92
CA PHE A 39 -22.24 19.35 21.94
C PHE A 39 -20.79 19.82 21.79
N HIS A 40 -20.56 21.12 21.85
CA HIS A 40 -19.23 21.73 21.81
C HIS A 40 -19.03 22.58 23.06
N ALA A 41 -17.85 22.48 23.68
CA ALA A 41 -17.42 23.41 24.72
C ALA A 41 -16.68 24.58 24.07
N GLU A 42 -17.11 25.81 24.35
CA GLU A 42 -16.35 27.00 24.01
C GLU A 42 -15.28 27.26 25.08
N SER A 43 -14.08 26.72 24.89
CA SER A 43 -12.82 27.39 25.31
C SER A 43 -11.60 26.54 24.98
N GLN A 44 -10.51 27.25 24.65
CA GLN A 44 -9.21 26.73 24.30
C GLN A 44 -8.55 25.99 25.47
N THR A 45 -7.70 25.01 25.14
CA THR A 45 -6.89 24.10 25.99
C THR A 45 -7.56 22.79 26.39
N SER A 46 -7.38 21.77 25.55
CA SER A 46 -7.80 20.40 25.81
C SER A 46 -6.82 19.72 26.79
N GLN A 47 -7.17 19.63 28.07
CA GLN A 47 -6.61 18.62 28.97
C GLN A 47 -7.48 17.37 28.93
N TRP A 48 -6.85 16.21 28.76
CA TRP A 48 -7.51 14.91 28.84
C TRP A 48 -7.67 14.51 30.31
N VAL A 49 -8.92 14.33 30.75
CA VAL A 49 -9.24 13.69 32.05
C VAL A 49 -9.83 12.31 31.74
N LEU A 50 -9.13 11.25 32.16
CA LEU A 50 -9.67 9.89 32.19
C LEU A 50 -10.47 9.67 33.47
N PRO A 51 -11.65 9.05 33.43
CA PRO A 51 -12.41 8.75 34.63
C PRO A 51 -11.92 7.47 35.31
N GLY A 52 -11.58 7.59 36.60
CA GLY A 52 -11.79 6.55 37.61
C GLY A 52 -10.66 5.53 37.85
N VAL A 53 -9.71 5.88 38.72
CA VAL A 53 -9.15 4.92 39.70
C VAL A 53 -9.06 5.64 41.04
N ALA A 54 -9.78 5.12 42.02
CA ALA A 54 -9.78 5.62 43.39
C ALA A 54 -8.48 5.21 44.10
N GLY A 55 -7.90 6.15 44.85
CA GLY A 55 -7.07 5.86 46.02
C GLY A 55 -5.55 5.92 45.82
N ALA A 56 -4.96 7.09 46.04
CA ALA A 56 -3.76 7.23 46.88
C ALA A 56 -3.43 8.73 47.06
N LYS A 57 -3.62 9.23 48.28
CA LYS A 57 -3.10 10.53 48.73
C LYS A 57 -1.57 10.48 48.70
N ARG A 58 -0.89 11.38 47.98
CA ARG A 58 0.44 11.88 48.36
C ARG A 58 0.63 13.32 47.89
N SER A 59 1.36 14.05 48.72
CA SER A 59 1.39 15.49 48.94
C SER A 59 2.14 16.29 47.89
N ARG A 60 1.67 17.52 47.67
CA ARG A 60 2.41 18.64 47.04
C ARG A 60 3.66 18.97 47.84
N GLN A 61 4.82 18.98 47.19
CA GLN A 61 5.89 19.95 47.48
C GLN A 61 6.76 20.13 46.23
N GLU A 62 6.84 21.40 45.83
CA GLU A 62 7.82 22.14 45.03
C GLU A 62 9.07 21.38 44.53
N VAL A 63 9.38 21.51 43.23
CA VAL A 63 10.58 22.22 42.74
C VAL A 63 10.27 22.76 41.35
N ALA A 64 10.23 24.09 41.25
CA ALA A 64 10.34 24.82 40.01
C ALA A 64 11.80 24.75 39.54
N GLN A 65 12.04 24.30 38.30
CA GLN A 65 13.25 24.63 37.57
C GLN A 65 12.91 24.94 36.12
N GLU A 66 13.24 26.17 35.74
CA GLU A 66 13.15 26.74 34.41
C GLU A 66 13.99 25.91 33.41
N GLY A 67 13.30 25.14 32.58
CA GLY A 67 13.87 24.48 31.41
C GLY A 67 13.53 25.25 30.15
N SER A 68 14.49 26.03 29.67
CA SER A 68 14.46 26.81 28.41
C SER A 68 13.70 26.14 27.25
N LEU A 69 12.84 26.94 26.59
CA LEU A 69 12.16 26.67 25.31
C LEU A 69 13.11 26.29 24.14
N SER A 70 14.43 26.39 24.31
CA SER A 70 15.43 25.90 23.35
C SER A 70 15.62 24.38 23.38
N THR A 71 15.28 23.71 24.48
CA THR A 71 15.43 22.24 24.61
C THR A 71 14.26 21.50 23.96
N LEU A 72 13.06 22.10 23.92
CA LEU A 72 11.88 21.52 23.26
C LEU A 72 11.97 21.55 21.72
N LYS A 73 12.71 22.49 21.13
CA LYS A 73 12.97 22.51 19.66
C LYS A 73 14.01 21.49 19.21
N ARG A 74 14.82 20.94 20.14
CA ARG A 74 15.79 19.88 19.85
C ARG A 74 15.19 18.47 19.97
N GLN A 75 14.08 18.33 20.68
CA GLN A 75 13.35 17.06 20.81
C GLN A 75 12.28 16.83 19.73
N THR A 76 11.76 17.89 19.08
CA THR A 76 10.88 17.74 17.91
C THR A 76 11.62 17.41 16.61
N SER A 77 12.96 17.52 16.57
CA SER A 77 13.77 17.07 15.44
C SER A 77 14.22 15.61 15.52
N ALA A 78 14.06 14.96 16.67
CA ALA A 78 14.54 13.59 16.93
C ALA A 78 13.52 12.49 16.60
N THR A 79 12.35 12.85 16.07
CA THR A 79 11.30 11.91 15.63
C THR A 79 11.10 11.87 14.11
N ARG A 80 11.97 12.54 13.34
CA ARG A 80 12.14 12.25 11.90
C ARG A 80 12.95 10.96 11.80
N GLY A 81 12.37 9.92 11.22
CA GLY A 81 12.96 8.59 11.09
C GLY A 81 14.46 8.64 10.80
N ALA A 82 15.26 8.05 11.69
CA ALA A 82 16.71 7.97 11.56
C ALA A 82 17.17 6.91 10.54
N GLY A 83 16.29 6.45 9.65
CA GLY A 83 16.61 5.46 8.61
C GLY A 83 16.48 6.10 7.22
N LEU A 84 17.59 6.17 6.49
CA LEU A 84 17.74 6.77 5.16
C LEU A 84 17.54 8.30 5.09
N ARG A 85 18.63 9.05 5.24
CA ARG A 85 18.86 10.24 4.40
C ARG A 85 19.86 9.82 3.34
N MET A 86 19.40 9.34 2.20
CA MET A 86 20.28 9.19 1.04
C MET A 86 20.45 10.58 0.44
N LYS A 87 21.44 11.33 0.92
CA LYS A 87 21.80 12.60 0.27
C LYS A 87 22.34 12.30 -1.11
N MET A 88 21.46 12.33 -2.10
CA MET A 88 21.81 12.25 -3.51
C MET A 88 22.47 13.56 -3.94
N ALA A 89 23.55 13.46 -4.71
CA ALA A 89 24.16 14.64 -5.32
C ALA A 89 23.16 15.29 -6.29
N VAL A 90 23.22 16.62 -6.42
CA VAL A 90 22.29 17.36 -7.30
C VAL A 90 22.44 16.91 -8.74
N GLU A 91 23.68 16.71 -9.19
CA GLU A 91 24.02 16.26 -10.54
C GLU A 91 23.46 14.86 -10.83
N GLU A 92 23.58 13.95 -9.86
CA GLU A 92 23.05 12.59 -9.97
C GLU A 92 21.51 12.61 -10.06
N ARG A 93 20.86 13.42 -9.22
CA ARG A 93 19.40 13.59 -9.27
C ARG A 93 18.96 14.10 -10.64
N ASP A 94 19.63 15.10 -11.18
CA ASP A 94 19.25 15.71 -12.45
C ASP A 94 19.44 14.74 -13.64
N GLN A 95 20.46 13.88 -13.58
CA GLN A 95 20.62 12.77 -14.54
C GLN A 95 19.46 11.76 -14.46
N LEU A 96 19.03 11.39 -13.25
CA LEU A 96 17.92 10.45 -13.05
C LEU A 96 16.57 11.05 -13.46
N LEU A 97 16.38 12.36 -13.24
CA LEU A 97 15.22 13.08 -13.74
C LEU A 97 15.15 13.00 -15.27
N ALA A 98 16.27 13.21 -15.97
CA ALA A 98 16.35 13.05 -17.41
C ALA A 98 16.07 11.59 -17.85
N ALA A 99 16.66 10.61 -17.15
CA ALA A 99 16.47 9.19 -17.42
C ALA A 99 15.03 8.70 -17.15
N SER A 100 14.27 9.40 -16.31
CA SER A 100 12.86 9.09 -16.04
C SER A 100 11.93 9.32 -17.23
N ASP A 101 12.43 9.88 -18.34
CA ASP A 101 11.60 10.29 -19.48
C ASP A 101 10.47 11.24 -19.05
N GLY A 102 10.69 12.09 -18.03
CA GLY A 102 9.68 13.02 -17.53
C GLY A 102 8.52 12.37 -16.75
N TYR A 103 8.62 11.09 -16.39
CA TYR A 103 7.73 10.49 -15.39
C TYR A 103 8.01 10.98 -13.97
N LEU A 104 9.16 11.60 -13.74
CA LEU A 104 9.53 12.27 -12.49
C LEU A 104 10.02 13.68 -12.81
N ARG A 105 9.56 14.69 -12.05
CA ARG A 105 9.97 16.09 -12.24
C ARG A 105 9.98 16.87 -10.93
N VAL A 106 10.78 17.93 -10.92
CA VAL A 106 10.74 18.98 -9.90
C VAL A 106 9.88 20.12 -10.43
N ALA A 107 8.84 20.51 -9.68
CA ALA A 107 7.91 21.57 -10.03
C ALA A 107 7.88 22.60 -8.91
N GLY A 108 8.78 23.59 -8.98
CA GLY A 108 8.99 24.56 -7.91
C GLY A 108 9.59 23.91 -6.67
N ASP A 109 8.88 23.98 -5.54
CA ASP A 109 9.22 23.35 -4.27
C ASP A 109 8.63 21.94 -4.09
N ARG A 110 7.97 21.40 -5.13
CA ARG A 110 7.29 20.10 -5.09
C ARG A 110 7.93 19.09 -6.03
N TYR A 111 7.76 17.81 -5.69
CA TYR A 111 8.15 16.68 -6.55
C TYR A 111 6.90 16.07 -7.15
N GLN A 112 6.92 15.86 -8.46
CA GLN A 112 5.78 15.31 -9.19
C GLN A 112 6.17 14.06 -9.96
N TYR A 113 5.27 13.09 -9.96
CA TYR A 113 5.43 11.87 -10.72
C TYR A 113 4.15 11.46 -11.45
N PHE A 114 4.28 10.56 -12.41
CA PHE A 114 3.17 10.10 -13.25
C PHE A 114 3.08 8.58 -13.25
N CYS A 115 1.85 8.07 -13.32
CA CYS A 115 1.59 6.64 -13.47
C CYS A 115 0.77 6.32 -14.74
N ASP A 116 0.50 7.34 -15.55
CA ASP A 116 -0.22 7.22 -16.81
C ASP A 116 0.69 7.50 -18.00
N ARG A 117 0.46 6.78 -19.10
CA ARG A 117 1.26 6.87 -20.33
C ARG A 117 1.36 8.29 -20.89
N ALA A 118 0.28 9.06 -20.80
CA ALA A 118 0.21 10.40 -21.36
C ALA A 118 0.81 11.46 -20.43
N LYS A 119 1.29 11.06 -19.24
CA LYS A 119 1.81 11.95 -18.19
C LYS A 119 0.82 13.09 -17.92
N LYS A 120 -0.48 12.76 -17.96
CA LYS A 120 -1.57 13.73 -17.87
C LYS A 120 -1.90 14.05 -16.41
N TRP A 121 -1.71 13.09 -15.52
CA TRP A 121 -2.15 13.18 -14.13
C TRP A 121 -0.96 13.16 -13.20
N ALA A 122 -0.48 14.35 -12.83
CA ALA A 122 0.61 14.50 -11.89
C ALA A 122 0.16 14.13 -10.48
N PHE A 123 0.98 13.35 -9.79
CA PHE A 123 0.90 13.09 -8.36
C PHE A 123 2.02 13.83 -7.67
N GLU A 124 1.77 14.31 -6.46
CA GLU A 124 2.78 14.97 -5.65
C GLU A 124 3.34 14.01 -4.60
N THR A 125 4.63 14.18 -4.30
CA THR A 125 5.33 13.44 -3.24
C THR A 125 6.34 14.36 -2.54
N ASP A 126 6.90 13.89 -1.43
CA ASP A 126 7.91 14.64 -0.66
C ASP A 126 9.34 14.28 -1.09
N ALA A 127 10.33 14.80 -0.36
CA ALA A 127 11.74 14.56 -0.66
C ALA A 127 12.11 13.06 -0.53
N MET A 128 11.50 12.34 0.40
CA MET A 128 11.75 10.90 0.55
C MET A 128 11.15 10.13 -0.62
N GLY A 129 9.94 10.47 -1.04
CA GLY A 129 9.35 9.90 -2.24
C GLY A 129 10.16 10.18 -3.50
N MET A 130 10.71 11.39 -3.63
CA MET A 130 11.65 11.72 -4.71
C MET A 130 12.89 10.82 -4.70
N GLU A 131 13.53 10.64 -3.55
CA GLU A 131 14.69 9.73 -3.40
C GLU A 131 14.33 8.29 -3.80
N LEU A 132 13.19 7.77 -3.32
CA LEU A 132 12.70 6.43 -3.64
C LEU A 132 12.43 6.24 -5.14
N LEU A 133 11.84 7.26 -5.78
CA LEU A 133 11.55 7.24 -7.21
C LEU A 133 12.81 7.36 -8.08
N CYS A 134 13.81 8.14 -7.65
CA CYS A 134 15.12 8.15 -8.30
C CYS A 134 15.82 6.79 -8.20
N GLU A 135 15.76 6.13 -7.03
CA GLU A 135 16.28 4.77 -6.88
C GLU A 135 15.53 3.75 -7.76
N LEU A 136 14.20 3.93 -7.95
CA LEU A 136 13.44 3.12 -8.90
C LEU A 136 13.95 3.29 -10.34
N VAL A 137 14.27 4.52 -10.76
CA VAL A 137 14.87 4.79 -12.08
C VAL A 137 16.20 4.04 -12.23
N LYS A 138 17.08 4.10 -11.22
CA LYS A 138 18.36 3.37 -11.23
C LYS A 138 18.17 1.87 -11.38
N VAL A 139 17.35 1.28 -10.52
CA VAL A 139 17.11 -0.17 -10.50
C VAL A 139 16.48 -0.66 -11.81
N ASN A 140 15.66 0.18 -12.44
CA ASN A 140 14.98 -0.16 -13.70
C ASN A 140 15.86 -0.02 -14.95
N GLN A 141 17.04 0.60 -14.84
CA GLN A 141 17.91 0.82 -15.99
C GLN A 141 18.34 -0.50 -16.66
N GLN A 142 18.84 -1.44 -15.87
CA GLN A 142 19.32 -2.72 -16.41
C GLN A 142 18.20 -3.58 -17.04
N PRO A 143 17.00 -3.74 -16.42
CA PRO A 143 15.84 -4.33 -17.09
C PRO A 143 15.49 -3.70 -18.44
N LEU A 144 15.51 -2.36 -18.53
CA LEU A 144 15.21 -1.65 -19.78
C LEU A 144 16.26 -1.94 -20.86
N GLU A 145 17.55 -1.95 -20.49
CA GLU A 145 18.64 -2.27 -21.41
C GLU A 145 18.54 -3.71 -21.93
N ILE A 146 18.25 -4.68 -21.06
CA ILE A 146 18.02 -6.08 -21.44
C ILE A 146 16.84 -6.18 -22.41
N CYS A 147 15.71 -5.54 -22.10
CA CYS A 147 14.53 -5.58 -22.95
C CYS A 147 14.81 -4.95 -24.33
N GLN A 148 15.52 -3.84 -24.37
CA GLN A 148 15.95 -3.20 -25.62
C GLN A 148 16.90 -4.08 -26.43
N ALA A 149 17.81 -4.80 -25.78
CA ALA A 149 18.69 -5.76 -26.45
C ALA A 149 17.89 -6.90 -27.09
N ILE A 150 16.91 -7.46 -26.36
CA ILE A 150 15.99 -8.49 -26.88
C ILE A 150 15.23 -7.96 -28.11
N ILE A 151 14.70 -6.74 -28.03
CA ILE A 151 13.99 -6.10 -29.16
C ILE A 151 14.91 -5.93 -30.38
N LYS A 152 16.17 -5.51 -30.18
CA LYS A 152 17.14 -5.36 -31.28
C LYS A 152 17.44 -6.68 -31.98
N GLN A 153 17.38 -7.80 -31.27
CA GLN A 153 17.60 -9.13 -31.84
C GLN A 153 16.44 -9.62 -32.72
N GLN A 154 15.26 -9.01 -32.66
CA GLN A 154 14.08 -9.36 -33.48
C GLN A 154 14.16 -8.86 -34.93
N GLY A 155 15.29 -8.25 -35.34
CA GLY A 155 15.51 -7.76 -36.71
C GLY A 155 14.93 -6.36 -36.98
N ASN A 156 13.64 -6.13 -36.69
CA ASN A 156 13.01 -4.80 -36.84
C ASN A 156 12.59 -4.20 -35.49
N ALA A 157 13.57 -3.64 -34.78
CA ALA A 157 13.37 -3.05 -33.45
C ALA A 157 12.26 -1.98 -33.41
N GLN A 158 12.18 -1.13 -34.44
CA GLN A 158 11.20 -0.04 -34.49
C GLN A 158 9.77 -0.58 -34.60
N GLN A 159 9.57 -1.58 -35.46
CA GLN A 159 8.28 -2.24 -35.61
C GLN A 159 7.87 -2.94 -34.32
N THR A 160 8.76 -3.72 -33.69
CA THR A 160 8.46 -4.41 -32.42
C THR A 160 8.07 -3.41 -31.32
N MET A 161 8.73 -2.25 -31.23
CA MET A 161 8.35 -1.20 -30.27
C MET A 161 6.97 -0.60 -30.57
N GLN A 162 6.64 -0.39 -31.85
CA GLN A 162 5.34 0.11 -32.29
C GLN A 162 4.23 -0.89 -31.98
N GLU A 163 4.42 -2.15 -32.31
CA GLU A 163 3.49 -3.24 -32.00
C GLU A 163 3.25 -3.34 -30.50
N GLY A 164 4.31 -3.32 -29.69
CA GLY A 164 4.18 -3.30 -28.23
C GLY A 164 3.38 -2.13 -27.69
N THR A 165 3.60 -0.94 -28.24
CA THR A 165 2.82 0.26 -27.91
C THR A 165 1.35 0.08 -28.29
N GLN A 166 1.10 -0.51 -29.46
CA GLN A 166 -0.24 -0.79 -29.98
C GLN A 166 -0.98 -1.78 -29.07
N ILE A 167 -0.38 -2.94 -28.78
CA ILE A 167 -0.94 -3.98 -27.88
C ILE A 167 -1.30 -3.37 -26.52
N TYR A 168 -0.39 -2.57 -25.94
CA TYR A 168 -0.65 -1.92 -24.66
C TYR A 168 -1.84 -0.93 -24.72
N SER A 169 -1.97 -0.22 -25.85
CA SER A 169 -2.91 0.89 -26.01
C SER A 169 -4.32 0.47 -26.44
N GLU A 170 -4.42 -0.39 -27.44
CA GLU A 170 -5.68 -0.77 -28.05
C GLU A 170 -6.32 -1.93 -27.30
N LYS A 171 -5.50 -2.77 -26.65
CA LYS A 171 -5.94 -3.91 -25.85
C LYS A 171 -6.99 -4.74 -26.58
N LYS A 172 -6.70 -5.09 -27.84
CA LYS A 172 -7.67 -5.71 -28.76
C LYS A 172 -8.08 -7.12 -28.34
N HIS A 173 -7.16 -7.90 -27.77
CA HIS A 173 -7.39 -9.30 -27.42
C HIS A 173 -7.40 -9.53 -25.91
N LEU A 174 -8.10 -8.66 -25.17
CA LEU A 174 -8.21 -8.86 -23.73
C LEU A 174 -8.99 -10.15 -23.41
N ILE A 175 -8.38 -11.01 -22.60
CA ILE A 175 -8.91 -12.28 -22.10
C ILE A 175 -9.50 -12.07 -20.69
N GLY A 176 -10.41 -12.98 -20.31
CA GLY A 176 -11.15 -13.03 -19.04
C GLY A 176 -12.58 -12.53 -19.19
N ASP A 177 -13.47 -12.91 -18.27
CA ASP A 177 -14.92 -12.61 -18.30
C ASP A 177 -15.29 -11.11 -18.38
N LYS A 178 -14.30 -10.22 -18.25
CA LYS A 178 -14.44 -8.77 -18.32
C LYS A 178 -13.51 -8.12 -19.35
N GLY A 179 -12.77 -8.91 -20.15
CA GLY A 179 -11.75 -8.43 -21.08
C GLY A 179 -10.76 -7.50 -20.38
N VAL A 180 -9.94 -8.02 -19.46
CA VAL A 180 -9.12 -7.16 -18.56
C VAL A 180 -7.62 -7.38 -18.74
N THR A 181 -7.17 -8.57 -19.16
CA THR A 181 -5.74 -8.91 -19.32
C THR A 181 -5.40 -9.28 -20.75
N TRP A 182 -4.17 -9.05 -21.20
CA TRP A 182 -3.70 -9.46 -22.53
C TRP A 182 -3.69 -10.98 -22.70
N SER A 183 -3.64 -11.47 -23.94
CA SER A 183 -3.33 -12.87 -24.18
C SER A 183 -1.93 -13.23 -23.65
N HIS A 184 -1.66 -14.52 -23.43
CA HIS A 184 -0.34 -14.96 -22.95
C HIS A 184 0.78 -14.52 -23.91
N ASP A 185 0.54 -14.65 -25.23
CA ASP A 185 1.48 -14.25 -26.28
C ASP A 185 1.69 -12.73 -26.31
N GLU A 186 0.60 -11.95 -26.23
CA GLU A 186 0.69 -10.49 -26.16
C GLU A 186 1.44 -10.02 -24.91
N TYR A 187 1.23 -10.70 -23.77
CA TYR A 187 1.91 -10.38 -22.52
C TYR A 187 3.41 -10.73 -22.56
N GLY A 188 3.78 -11.71 -23.39
CA GLY A 188 5.18 -12.08 -23.68
C GLY A 188 5.87 -11.19 -24.71
N HIS A 189 5.14 -10.32 -25.41
CA HIS A 189 5.70 -9.53 -26.50
C HIS A 189 6.75 -8.51 -26.00
N PRO A 190 8.01 -8.54 -26.48
CA PRO A 190 9.09 -7.68 -25.96
C PRO A 190 8.77 -6.19 -26.00
N GLY A 191 8.10 -5.72 -27.06
CA GLY A 191 7.66 -4.32 -27.15
C GLY A 191 6.63 -3.94 -26.07
N LEU A 192 5.72 -4.86 -25.71
CA LEU A 192 4.77 -4.64 -24.63
C LEU A 192 5.49 -4.64 -23.28
N GLN A 193 6.43 -5.56 -23.09
CA GLN A 193 7.24 -5.63 -21.88
C GLN A 193 8.03 -4.34 -21.67
N LEU A 194 8.62 -3.75 -22.72
CA LEU A 194 9.29 -2.45 -22.65
C LEU A 194 8.33 -1.35 -22.15
N MET A 195 7.11 -1.30 -22.67
CA MET A 195 6.09 -0.34 -22.20
C MET A 195 5.71 -0.59 -20.74
N TYR A 196 5.59 -1.85 -20.33
CA TYR A 196 5.31 -2.23 -18.96
C TYR A 196 6.43 -1.79 -18.02
N LEU A 197 7.69 -2.07 -18.34
CA LEU A 197 8.86 -1.66 -17.55
C LEU A 197 8.93 -0.14 -17.40
N LYS A 198 8.66 0.61 -18.47
CA LYS A 198 8.71 2.09 -18.45
C LYS A 198 7.62 2.73 -17.59
N MET A 199 6.41 2.20 -17.63
CA MET A 199 5.24 2.90 -17.11
C MET A 199 4.61 2.22 -15.88
N LYS A 200 4.55 0.87 -15.85
CA LYS A 200 3.96 0.16 -14.70
C LYS A 200 4.87 0.10 -13.49
N SER A 201 6.17 0.30 -13.65
CA SER A 201 7.13 0.48 -12.54
C SER A 201 6.64 1.52 -11.54
N TRP A 202 6.33 2.73 -12.00
CA TRP A 202 5.81 3.82 -11.18
C TRP A 202 4.54 3.43 -10.43
N GLN A 203 3.58 2.84 -11.16
CA GLN A 203 2.29 2.47 -10.57
C GLN A 203 2.47 1.38 -9.50
N ARG A 204 3.07 0.24 -9.85
CA ARG A 204 3.19 -0.92 -8.97
C ARG A 204 4.04 -0.61 -7.74
N PHE A 205 5.14 0.13 -7.92
CA PHE A 205 5.99 0.54 -6.81
C PHE A 205 5.25 1.45 -5.83
N THR A 206 4.64 2.54 -6.32
CA THR A 206 4.03 3.55 -5.44
C THR A 206 2.76 3.06 -4.74
N GLU A 207 1.95 2.25 -5.41
CA GLU A 207 0.77 1.63 -4.78
C GLU A 207 1.17 0.59 -3.73
N THR A 208 2.19 -0.23 -4.01
CA THR A 208 2.71 -1.20 -3.02
C THR A 208 3.32 -0.48 -1.83
N TRP A 209 4.07 0.60 -2.05
CA TRP A 209 4.59 1.39 -0.94
C TRP A 209 3.47 1.91 -0.03
N ALA A 210 2.42 2.50 -0.61
CA ALA A 210 1.27 2.98 0.16
C ALA A 210 0.55 1.83 0.92
N LEU A 211 0.47 0.64 0.31
CA LEU A 211 -0.05 -0.58 0.94
C LEU A 211 0.79 -0.97 2.17
N LEU A 212 2.11 -0.94 2.05
CA LEU A 212 3.03 -1.27 3.14
C LEU A 212 2.97 -0.25 4.28
N GLU A 213 2.92 1.04 3.98
CA GLU A 213 2.72 2.07 5.00
C GLU A 213 1.41 1.85 5.77
N ARG A 214 0.31 1.52 5.08
CA ARG A 214 -0.97 1.23 5.71
C ARG A 214 -0.90 -0.01 6.58
N ALA A 215 -0.32 -1.10 6.08
CA ALA A 215 -0.12 -2.32 6.84
C ALA A 215 0.78 -2.10 8.08
N ALA A 216 1.81 -1.28 7.95
CA ALA A 216 2.71 -0.91 9.05
C ALA A 216 1.99 -0.11 10.15
N ARG A 217 1.12 0.85 9.79
CA ARG A 217 0.27 1.59 10.74
C ARG A 217 -0.63 0.66 11.56
N GLN A 218 -1.10 -0.41 10.92
CA GLN A 218 -1.91 -1.44 11.59
C GLN A 218 -1.06 -2.34 12.48
N GLY A 219 0.28 -2.26 12.41
CA GLY A 219 1.21 -3.03 13.23
C GLY A 219 1.65 -4.36 12.63
N LEU A 220 1.43 -4.57 11.32
CA LEU A 220 1.76 -5.85 10.66
C LEU A 220 3.22 -6.25 10.83
N PHE A 221 4.12 -5.27 10.77
CA PHE A 221 5.58 -5.46 10.86
C PHE A 221 6.14 -5.27 12.27
N LYS A 222 5.29 -5.11 13.30
CA LYS A 222 5.75 -4.90 14.69
C LYS A 222 6.66 -6.04 15.20
N ALA A 223 6.37 -7.28 14.77
CA ALA A 223 7.16 -8.44 15.12
C ALA A 223 8.60 -8.38 14.59
N HIS A 224 8.82 -7.71 13.46
CA HIS A 224 10.14 -7.56 12.83
C HIS A 224 10.88 -6.29 13.30
N THR A 225 10.17 -5.25 13.73
CA THR A 225 10.79 -4.01 14.25
C THR A 225 11.22 -4.15 15.71
N THR A 226 10.32 -4.61 16.57
CA THR A 226 10.48 -4.59 18.04
C THR A 226 10.12 -5.91 18.71
N GLY A 227 9.70 -6.91 17.93
CA GLY A 227 9.21 -8.18 18.44
C GLY A 227 10.15 -9.36 18.21
N PRO A 228 9.63 -10.59 18.35
CA PRO A 228 10.44 -11.81 18.36
C PRO A 228 11.01 -12.22 17.00
N LEU A 229 10.57 -11.57 15.91
CA LEU A 229 11.03 -11.85 14.54
C LEU A 229 12.06 -10.82 14.05
N ARG A 230 12.55 -9.94 14.92
CA ARG A 230 13.61 -8.99 14.58
C ARG A 230 14.85 -9.73 14.08
N HIS A 231 15.49 -9.20 13.03
CA HIS A 231 16.63 -9.79 12.34
C HIS A 231 16.40 -11.18 11.70
N ARG A 232 15.21 -11.78 11.83
CA ARG A 232 14.88 -13.05 11.17
C ARG A 232 14.73 -12.81 9.66
N PRO A 233 15.34 -13.65 8.81
CA PRO A 233 15.14 -13.55 7.36
C PRO A 233 13.67 -13.50 6.99
N VAL A 234 13.32 -12.64 6.04
CA VAL A 234 11.96 -12.45 5.56
C VAL A 234 11.89 -12.85 4.10
N ARG A 235 10.98 -13.78 3.80
CA ARG A 235 10.69 -14.18 2.42
C ARG A 235 9.37 -13.58 1.96
N VAL A 236 9.39 -12.90 0.81
CA VAL A 236 8.21 -12.29 0.19
C VAL A 236 8.02 -12.86 -1.20
N LEU A 237 6.83 -13.43 -1.44
CA LEU A 237 6.40 -13.87 -2.77
C LEU A 237 5.49 -12.83 -3.39
N SER A 238 5.69 -12.49 -4.66
CA SER A 238 4.80 -11.62 -5.43
C SER A 238 4.04 -12.39 -6.50
N VAL A 239 2.76 -12.63 -6.29
CA VAL A 239 1.87 -13.33 -7.24
C VAL A 239 1.30 -12.34 -8.25
N GLY A 240 1.46 -12.67 -9.54
CA GLY A 240 1.22 -11.72 -10.63
C GLY A 240 2.26 -10.60 -10.64
N GLY A 241 3.48 -10.93 -10.24
CA GLY A 241 4.53 -9.94 -10.04
C GLY A 241 5.07 -9.33 -11.33
N GLY A 242 4.95 -10.04 -12.46
CA GLY A 242 5.65 -9.68 -13.70
C GLY A 242 7.12 -9.35 -13.42
N PRO A 243 7.58 -8.11 -13.67
CA PRO A 243 8.95 -7.69 -13.37
C PRO A 243 9.27 -7.53 -11.86
N GLY A 244 8.28 -7.54 -10.96
CA GLY A 244 8.51 -7.56 -9.51
C GLY A 244 8.74 -6.20 -8.85
N TYR A 245 8.14 -5.12 -9.36
CA TYR A 245 8.29 -3.78 -8.76
C TYR A 245 7.69 -3.66 -7.36
N GLU A 246 6.69 -4.50 -7.04
CA GLU A 246 6.15 -4.68 -5.71
C GLU A 246 7.26 -5.09 -4.72
N LEU A 247 8.12 -6.02 -5.13
CA LEU A 247 9.22 -6.53 -4.30
C LEU A 247 10.32 -5.48 -4.12
N ILE A 248 10.52 -4.59 -5.08
CA ILE A 248 11.40 -3.42 -4.90
C ILE A 248 10.84 -2.49 -3.82
N ALA A 249 9.51 -2.26 -3.80
CA ALA A 249 8.88 -1.49 -2.73
C ALA A 249 9.04 -2.18 -1.36
N TRP A 250 8.87 -3.50 -1.28
CA TRP A 250 9.15 -4.27 -0.07
C TRP A 250 10.59 -4.09 0.42
N ARG A 251 11.58 -4.27 -0.48
CA ARG A 251 13.00 -4.11 -0.17
C ARG A 251 13.29 -2.75 0.45
N ARG A 252 12.84 -1.68 -0.21
CA ARG A 252 13.07 -0.29 0.24
C ARG A 252 12.32 0.03 1.53
N PHE A 253 11.09 -0.47 1.67
CA PHE A 253 10.29 -0.24 2.87
C PHE A 253 10.92 -0.90 4.10
N PHE A 254 11.39 -2.15 3.96
CA PHE A 254 12.06 -2.85 5.05
C PHE A 254 13.37 -2.17 5.44
N GLN A 255 14.16 -1.74 4.46
CA GLN A 255 15.38 -0.96 4.67
C GLN A 255 15.12 0.35 5.42
N ALA A 256 14.03 1.05 5.13
CA ALA A 256 13.73 2.35 5.72
C ALA A 256 13.08 2.25 7.10
N PHE A 257 12.17 1.29 7.31
CA PHE A 257 11.23 1.34 8.43
C PHE A 257 11.11 0.06 9.26
N VAL A 258 11.66 -1.06 8.81
CA VAL A 258 11.53 -2.34 9.53
C VAL A 258 12.84 -2.70 10.20
N ASP A 259 13.84 -3.05 9.38
CA ASP A 259 15.16 -3.46 9.80
C ASP A 259 16.08 -3.43 8.56
N PRO A 260 17.09 -2.54 8.50
CA PRO A 260 17.96 -2.43 7.34
C PRO A 260 18.86 -3.65 7.12
N ASP A 261 19.11 -4.43 8.17
CA ASP A 261 20.03 -5.57 8.15
C ASP A 261 19.31 -6.91 7.99
N VAL A 262 17.97 -6.92 7.90
CA VAL A 262 17.22 -8.16 7.73
C VAL A 262 17.45 -8.75 6.34
N PRO A 263 17.86 -10.03 6.23
CA PRO A 263 17.97 -10.68 4.94
C PRO A 263 16.59 -10.80 4.29
N LEU A 264 16.46 -10.30 3.06
CA LEU A 264 15.24 -10.40 2.26
C LEU A 264 15.43 -11.39 1.12
N ASP A 265 14.57 -12.40 1.07
CA ASP A 265 14.42 -13.29 -0.08
C ASP A 265 13.14 -12.91 -0.84
N LEU A 266 13.31 -12.44 -2.07
CA LEU A 266 12.25 -11.82 -2.87
C LEU A 266 12.03 -12.64 -4.14
N VAL A 267 10.82 -13.17 -4.31
CA VAL A 267 10.47 -14.07 -5.42
C VAL A 267 9.27 -13.52 -6.19
N SER A 268 9.46 -13.23 -7.48
CA SER A 268 8.37 -12.90 -8.41
C SER A 268 7.80 -14.19 -9.01
N LEU A 269 6.48 -14.33 -8.94
CA LEU A 269 5.70 -15.42 -9.52
C LEU A 269 4.79 -14.84 -10.60
N ASP A 270 4.94 -15.34 -11.81
CA ASP A 270 4.11 -14.93 -12.95
C ASP A 270 3.95 -16.10 -13.93
N LEU A 271 2.90 -16.05 -14.75
CA LEU A 271 2.66 -17.02 -15.82
C LEU A 271 3.64 -16.85 -16.99
N GLN A 272 4.15 -15.65 -17.22
CA GLN A 272 4.94 -15.34 -18.41
C GLN A 272 6.45 -15.43 -18.11
N PRO A 273 7.15 -16.49 -18.55
CA PRO A 273 8.59 -16.66 -18.31
C PRO A 273 9.46 -15.54 -18.90
N GLY A 274 8.95 -14.80 -19.89
CA GLY A 274 9.64 -13.64 -20.45
C GLY A 274 9.99 -12.54 -19.43
N TRP A 275 9.39 -12.54 -18.23
CA TRP A 275 9.75 -11.60 -17.17
C TRP A 275 11.04 -11.95 -16.42
N ARG A 276 11.46 -13.22 -16.47
CA ARG A 276 12.62 -13.75 -15.73
C ARG A 276 13.88 -12.87 -15.85
N PRO A 277 14.34 -12.49 -17.05
CA PRO A 277 15.61 -11.76 -17.18
C PRO A 277 15.59 -10.40 -16.46
N TYR A 278 14.42 -9.77 -16.37
CA TYR A 278 14.25 -8.46 -15.74
C TYR A 278 14.22 -8.58 -14.20
N VAL A 279 13.54 -9.61 -13.70
CA VAL A 279 13.46 -9.90 -12.26
C VAL A 279 14.85 -10.24 -11.72
N GLU A 280 15.58 -11.11 -12.41
CA GLU A 280 16.93 -11.54 -12.02
C GLU A 280 17.94 -10.39 -12.12
N ALA A 281 17.81 -9.51 -13.13
CA ALA A 281 18.62 -8.29 -13.22
C ALA A 281 18.45 -7.33 -12.03
N MET A 282 17.27 -7.34 -11.39
CA MET A 282 17.01 -6.54 -10.18
C MET A 282 17.38 -7.26 -8.87
N GLY A 283 18.08 -8.39 -8.96
CA GLY A 283 18.54 -9.18 -7.82
C GLY A 283 17.42 -9.89 -7.08
N MET A 284 16.44 -10.43 -7.82
CA MET A 284 15.31 -11.19 -7.27
C MET A 284 15.20 -12.54 -7.97
N HIS A 285 14.44 -13.46 -7.39
CA HIS A 285 14.19 -14.77 -8.00
C HIS A 285 12.90 -14.74 -8.83
N PHE A 286 12.89 -15.45 -9.95
CA PHE A 286 11.67 -15.68 -10.74
C PHE A 286 11.30 -17.16 -10.76
N LYS A 287 10.02 -17.45 -10.55
CA LYS A 287 9.43 -18.77 -10.72
C LYS A 287 8.17 -18.63 -11.57
N GLU A 288 8.05 -19.46 -12.61
CA GLU A 288 6.83 -19.51 -13.41
C GLU A 288 5.76 -20.27 -12.64
N TRP A 289 4.59 -19.66 -12.43
CA TRP A 289 3.53 -20.28 -11.64
C TRP A 289 2.15 -19.69 -11.96
N ASP A 290 1.15 -20.58 -12.02
CA ASP A 290 -0.27 -20.23 -12.12
C ASP A 290 -0.93 -20.32 -10.75
N ILE A 291 -1.61 -19.25 -10.33
CA ILE A 291 -2.37 -19.23 -9.08
C ILE A 291 -3.45 -20.30 -9.00
N ASN A 292 -3.98 -20.75 -10.15
CA ASN A 292 -4.98 -21.80 -10.23
C ASN A 292 -4.39 -23.21 -10.04
N ASN A 293 -3.06 -23.39 -10.18
CA ASN A 293 -2.42 -24.69 -9.95
C ASN A 293 -2.37 -25.05 -8.46
N GLY A 294 -2.56 -24.08 -7.56
CA GLY A 294 -2.31 -24.26 -6.13
C GLY A 294 -0.84 -24.57 -5.86
N LYS A 295 -0.56 -25.28 -4.75
CA LYS A 295 0.80 -25.78 -4.44
C LYS A 295 1.88 -24.69 -4.42
N LEU A 296 1.51 -23.49 -3.98
CA LEU A 296 2.39 -22.32 -3.94
C LEU A 296 3.71 -22.65 -3.23
N LEU A 297 3.63 -23.27 -2.04
CA LEU A 297 4.81 -23.59 -1.23
C LEU A 297 5.71 -24.64 -1.88
N GLU A 298 5.16 -25.68 -2.50
CA GLU A 298 5.94 -26.69 -3.25
C GLU A 298 6.69 -26.07 -4.43
N THR A 299 6.11 -25.05 -5.08
CA THR A 299 6.73 -24.38 -6.23
C THR A 299 7.96 -23.56 -5.84
N VAL A 300 7.99 -23.04 -4.62
CA VAL A 300 9.05 -22.16 -4.11
C VAL A 300 9.91 -22.83 -3.03
N SER A 301 9.66 -24.10 -2.71
CA SER A 301 10.44 -24.85 -1.73
C SER A 301 11.78 -25.24 -2.32
N ASP A 302 12.81 -24.46 -2.02
CA ASP A 302 14.20 -24.86 -2.23
C ASP A 302 14.82 -25.14 -0.84
N VAL A 303 15.65 -26.18 -0.71
CA VAL A 303 16.15 -26.72 0.59
C VAL A 303 16.85 -25.66 1.46
N THR A 304 17.45 -24.65 0.83
CA THR A 304 18.20 -23.58 1.49
C THR A 304 17.37 -22.34 1.79
N SER A 305 16.11 -22.32 1.36
CA SER A 305 15.28 -21.13 1.46
C SER A 305 14.58 -21.00 2.81
N PRO A 306 14.46 -19.78 3.36
CA PRO A 306 13.58 -19.54 4.49
C PRO A 306 12.11 -19.87 4.14
N GLY A 307 11.31 -20.17 5.16
CA GLY A 307 9.85 -20.27 5.01
C GLY A 307 9.24 -18.97 4.50
N VAL A 308 8.11 -19.07 3.79
CA VAL A 308 7.43 -17.90 3.22
C VAL A 308 6.85 -17.04 4.34
N THR A 309 7.28 -15.79 4.45
CA THR A 309 6.77 -14.90 5.51
C THR A 309 5.53 -14.13 5.05
N TYR A 310 5.63 -13.53 3.87
CA TYR A 310 4.57 -12.71 3.28
C TYR A 310 4.31 -13.11 1.84
N VAL A 311 3.06 -12.92 1.41
CA VAL A 311 2.69 -12.94 0.00
C VAL A 311 2.11 -11.58 -0.33
N ILE A 312 2.49 -11.01 -1.48
CA ILE A 312 1.77 -9.91 -2.11
C ILE A 312 1.09 -10.41 -3.37
N ILE A 313 -0.21 -10.16 -3.51
CA ILE A 313 -0.98 -10.45 -4.71
C ILE A 313 -1.28 -9.12 -5.39
N SER A 314 -0.81 -8.98 -6.63
CA SER A 314 -0.82 -7.70 -7.31
C SER A 314 -1.61 -7.78 -8.60
N TYR A 315 -2.86 -7.29 -8.57
CA TYR A 315 -3.77 -7.20 -9.70
C TYR A 315 -4.20 -8.53 -10.30
N VAL A 316 -4.28 -9.58 -9.48
CA VAL A 316 -4.61 -10.94 -9.91
C VAL A 316 -6.02 -11.33 -9.48
N MET A 317 -6.45 -10.89 -8.30
CA MET A 317 -7.73 -11.33 -7.72
C MET A 317 -8.92 -10.78 -8.52
N ILE A 318 -8.76 -9.69 -9.26
CA ILE A 318 -9.82 -9.17 -10.14
C ILE A 318 -10.32 -10.20 -11.17
N TYR A 319 -9.49 -11.18 -11.56
CA TYR A 319 -9.89 -12.29 -12.44
C TYR A 319 -9.71 -13.69 -11.82
N CYS A 320 -8.90 -13.85 -10.75
CA CYS A 320 -8.67 -15.13 -10.07
C CYS A 320 -9.41 -15.29 -8.72
N SER A 321 -10.43 -14.47 -8.43
CA SER A 321 -11.29 -14.65 -7.24
C SER A 321 -12.21 -15.86 -7.38
N THR A 322 -11.65 -17.07 -7.30
CA THR A 322 -12.39 -18.34 -7.34
C THR A 322 -12.36 -19.03 -5.97
N PRO A 323 -13.33 -19.91 -5.66
CA PRO A 323 -13.30 -20.67 -4.42
C PRO A 323 -12.01 -21.48 -4.22
N PRO A 324 -11.50 -22.27 -5.21
CA PRO A 324 -10.27 -23.04 -5.02
C PRO A 324 -9.03 -22.18 -4.71
N VAL A 325 -8.90 -21.02 -5.36
CA VAL A 325 -7.81 -20.07 -5.07
C VAL A 325 -7.93 -19.55 -3.64
N CYS A 326 -9.13 -19.15 -3.20
CA CYS A 326 -9.33 -18.66 -1.84
C CYS A 326 -9.17 -19.77 -0.78
N ASP A 327 -9.51 -21.02 -1.10
CA ASP A 327 -9.26 -22.18 -0.23
C ASP A 327 -7.76 -22.37 0.02
N MET A 328 -6.96 -22.37 -1.05
CA MET A 328 -5.51 -22.46 -0.95
C MET A 328 -4.91 -21.31 -0.14
N LEU A 329 -5.30 -20.06 -0.42
CA LEU A 329 -4.79 -18.90 0.30
C LEU A 329 -5.20 -18.90 1.79
N ALA A 330 -6.42 -19.34 2.11
CA ALA A 330 -6.86 -19.47 3.49
C ALA A 330 -6.11 -20.59 4.23
N GLN A 331 -5.82 -21.70 3.57
CA GLN A 331 -5.03 -22.79 4.14
C GLN A 331 -3.65 -22.30 4.58
N LEU A 332 -2.95 -21.53 3.73
CA LEU A 332 -1.63 -20.96 4.06
C LEU A 332 -1.66 -20.06 5.32
N LEU A 333 -2.76 -19.33 5.51
CA LEU A 333 -2.94 -18.46 6.67
C LEU A 333 -3.33 -19.25 7.93
N HIS A 334 -4.12 -20.32 7.78
CA HIS A 334 -4.56 -21.16 8.90
C HIS A 334 -3.44 -22.04 9.45
N SER A 335 -2.60 -22.59 8.58
CA SER A 335 -1.41 -23.37 8.96
C SER A 335 -0.31 -22.51 9.58
N ASN A 336 -0.43 -21.18 9.56
CA ASN A 336 0.61 -20.20 9.88
C ASN A 336 1.89 -20.38 9.05
N GLU A 337 1.79 -21.04 7.89
CA GLU A 337 2.89 -21.13 6.93
C GLU A 337 3.18 -19.79 6.28
N VAL A 338 2.17 -18.90 6.20
CA VAL A 338 2.31 -17.51 5.78
C VAL A 338 1.71 -16.60 6.85
N ARG A 339 2.44 -15.54 7.22
CA ARG A 339 1.99 -14.60 8.26
C ARG A 339 0.84 -13.72 7.78
N ALA A 340 0.97 -13.17 6.57
CA ALA A 340 -0.08 -12.36 5.96
C ALA A 340 0.04 -12.35 4.44
N ILE A 341 -1.11 -12.18 3.79
CA ILE A 341 -1.23 -11.94 2.35
C ILE A 341 -1.68 -10.50 2.18
N LEU A 342 -0.86 -9.66 1.53
CA LEU A 342 -1.23 -8.30 1.18
C LEU A 342 -1.73 -8.28 -0.27
N VAL A 343 -2.79 -7.53 -0.53
CA VAL A 343 -3.44 -7.54 -1.84
C VAL A 343 -3.57 -6.11 -2.34
N SER A 344 -3.09 -5.87 -3.56
CA SER A 344 -3.23 -4.61 -4.29
C SER A 344 -3.98 -4.85 -5.58
N GLU A 345 -5.14 -4.21 -5.75
CA GLU A 345 -6.06 -4.41 -6.87
C GLU A 345 -6.41 -3.10 -7.56
N ARG A 346 -6.91 -3.22 -8.79
CA ARG A 346 -7.41 -2.06 -9.55
C ARG A 346 -8.84 -1.67 -9.18
N GLY A 347 -9.66 -2.67 -8.88
CA GLY A 347 -11.10 -2.52 -8.70
C GLY A 347 -11.45 -2.02 -7.31
N LEU A 348 -12.43 -1.12 -7.21
CA LEU A 348 -12.98 -0.65 -5.92
C LEU A 348 -13.61 -1.77 -5.10
N GLU A 349 -13.98 -2.87 -5.75
CA GLU A 349 -14.58 -4.03 -5.12
C GLU A 349 -13.80 -5.28 -5.52
N THR A 350 -13.52 -6.14 -4.54
CA THR A 350 -12.82 -7.41 -4.77
C THR A 350 -13.59 -8.55 -4.12
N LYS A 351 -14.13 -9.45 -4.96
CA LYS A 351 -14.95 -10.59 -4.50
C LYS A 351 -14.23 -11.50 -3.50
N ALA A 352 -12.91 -11.63 -3.63
CA ALA A 352 -12.11 -12.45 -2.73
C ALA A 352 -12.24 -12.05 -1.26
N LEU A 353 -12.51 -10.78 -0.91
CA LEU A 353 -12.59 -10.37 0.50
C LEU A 353 -13.69 -11.13 1.23
N GLY A 354 -14.91 -11.15 0.67
CA GLY A 354 -16.02 -11.92 1.26
C GLY A 354 -15.77 -13.42 1.27
N MET A 355 -15.04 -13.95 0.27
CA MET A 355 -14.65 -15.37 0.22
C MET A 355 -13.63 -15.73 1.31
N MET A 356 -12.70 -14.82 1.61
CA MET A 356 -11.71 -15.00 2.68
C MET A 356 -12.35 -14.85 4.06
N GLU A 357 -13.24 -13.86 4.24
CA GLU A 357 -14.04 -13.71 5.48
C GLU A 357 -14.89 -14.96 5.75
N ALA A 358 -15.54 -15.53 4.72
CA ALA A 358 -16.31 -16.78 4.84
C ALA A 358 -15.45 -18.00 5.24
N ARG A 359 -14.13 -17.94 4.98
CA ARG A 359 -13.14 -18.93 5.40
C ARG A 359 -12.51 -18.61 6.75
N GLN A 360 -13.10 -17.70 7.53
CA GLN A 360 -12.61 -17.29 8.85
C GLN A 360 -11.23 -16.63 8.84
N CYS A 361 -10.75 -16.18 7.67
CA CYS A 361 -9.59 -15.31 7.61
C CYS A 361 -9.96 -13.90 8.08
N GLN A 362 -9.04 -13.24 8.76
CA GLN A 362 -9.18 -11.83 9.08
C GLN A 362 -8.84 -11.00 7.85
N VAL A 363 -9.79 -10.18 7.39
CA VAL A 363 -9.60 -9.26 6.26
C VAL A 363 -9.57 -7.83 6.78
N LEU A 364 -8.45 -7.15 6.55
CA LEU A 364 -8.26 -5.75 6.90
C LEU A 364 -8.27 -4.92 5.62
N ARG A 365 -9.28 -4.05 5.47
CA ARG A 365 -9.31 -3.03 4.42
C ARG A 365 -8.38 -1.91 4.84
N LEU A 366 -7.38 -1.61 4.00
CA LEU A 366 -6.28 -0.71 4.35
C LEU A 366 -6.51 0.73 3.88
N ILE A 367 -7.44 0.93 2.95
CA ILE A 367 -7.92 2.25 2.56
C ILE A 367 -9.12 2.61 3.46
N ASP A 368 -9.22 3.89 3.82
CA ASP A 368 -10.34 4.39 4.59
C ASP A 368 -11.66 4.27 3.80
N GLN A 369 -12.70 3.76 4.44
CA GLN A 369 -14.01 3.52 3.83
C GLN A 369 -14.99 4.70 4.02
N ILE A 370 -14.53 5.83 4.58
CA ILE A 370 -15.35 7.05 4.79
C ILE A 370 -15.97 7.56 3.48
N GLU A 371 -15.26 7.46 2.35
CA GLU A 371 -15.77 7.91 1.05
C GLU A 371 -16.55 6.83 0.28
N GLY A 372 -16.80 5.68 0.91
CA GLY A 372 -17.44 4.51 0.31
C GLY A 372 -16.50 3.31 0.22
N GLN A 373 -16.99 2.24 -0.41
CA GLN A 373 -16.23 1.00 -0.55
C GLN A 373 -15.00 1.19 -1.44
N ASP A 374 -13.84 0.81 -0.90
CA ASP A 374 -12.57 0.80 -1.60
C ASP A 374 -11.71 -0.37 -1.11
N ASP A 375 -11.88 -1.52 -1.77
CA ASP A 375 -11.21 -2.78 -1.47
C ASP A 375 -9.84 -2.92 -2.17
N ARG A 376 -9.36 -1.87 -2.85
CA ARG A 376 -8.13 -1.94 -3.67
C ARG A 376 -6.90 -2.33 -2.90
N GLN A 377 -6.89 -2.12 -1.59
CA GLN A 377 -5.77 -2.51 -0.75
C GLN A 377 -6.28 -3.17 0.52
N SER A 378 -5.85 -4.41 0.74
CA SER A 378 -6.20 -5.18 1.92
C SER A 378 -5.06 -6.05 2.41
N ALA A 379 -5.13 -6.47 3.67
CA ALA A 379 -4.27 -7.50 4.25
C ALA A 379 -5.13 -8.63 4.82
N TRP A 380 -4.78 -9.86 4.51
CA TRP A 380 -5.47 -11.07 4.96
C TRP A 380 -4.55 -11.86 5.89
N MET A 381 -5.11 -12.34 6.99
CA MET A 381 -4.36 -12.96 8.08
C MET A 381 -5.11 -14.16 8.65
N GLY A 382 -4.38 -15.08 9.27
CA GLY A 382 -4.97 -16.21 9.99
C GLY A 382 -5.82 -15.76 11.18
N PRO A 383 -6.79 -16.57 11.64
CA PRO A 383 -7.78 -16.21 12.67
C PRO A 383 -7.17 -15.91 14.05
N SER A 384 -5.97 -16.42 14.32
CA SER A 384 -5.23 -16.21 15.58
C SER A 384 -4.39 -14.93 15.59
N MET A 385 -4.10 -14.34 14.42
CA MET A 385 -3.21 -13.18 14.34
C MET A 385 -3.86 -11.98 15.02
N ARG A 386 -3.10 -11.28 15.86
CA ARG A 386 -3.56 -10.04 16.50
C ARG A 386 -2.58 -8.94 16.15
N LEU A 387 -3.11 -7.89 15.56
CA LEU A 387 -2.36 -6.68 15.25
C LEU A 387 -2.49 -5.69 16.40
N THR A 388 -1.41 -4.97 16.69
CA THR A 388 -1.43 -3.83 17.60
C THR A 388 -1.04 -2.61 16.79
N PRO A 389 -1.99 -1.71 16.49
CA PRO A 389 -1.69 -0.47 15.77
C PRO A 389 -0.51 0.25 16.42
N THR A 390 0.39 0.77 15.58
CA THR A 390 1.60 1.44 16.07
C THR A 390 1.28 2.89 16.43
N THR A 391 1.67 3.30 17.64
CA THR A 391 1.58 4.70 18.10
C THR A 391 2.78 5.54 17.66
N GLN A 392 3.86 4.88 17.19
CA GLN A 392 5.04 5.55 16.67
C GLN A 392 4.80 6.07 15.24
N GLY A 393 4.35 7.33 15.19
CA GLY A 393 4.58 8.26 14.09
C GLY A 393 3.47 8.28 13.03
N PRO A 394 2.93 9.46 12.67
CA PRO A 394 2.12 9.58 11.48
C PRO A 394 3.08 9.38 10.31
N PHE A 395 3.13 8.18 9.71
CA PHE A 395 3.70 8.09 8.38
C PHE A 395 2.90 9.10 7.55
N GLN A 396 3.52 10.21 7.16
CA GLN A 396 2.93 11.04 6.14
C GLN A 396 2.91 10.16 4.90
N THR A 397 1.73 9.97 4.32
CA THR A 397 1.59 9.16 3.12
C THR A 397 2.52 9.72 2.05
N ILE A 398 3.56 8.97 1.69
CA ILE A 398 4.57 9.43 0.72
C ILE A 398 3.97 9.46 -0.68
N PHE A 399 3.18 8.44 -1.01
CA PHE A 399 2.50 8.33 -2.30
C PHE A 399 0.98 8.28 -2.09
N PRO A 400 0.21 9.23 -2.66
CA PRO A 400 -1.23 9.20 -2.57
C PRO A 400 -1.81 7.96 -3.25
N ASN A 401 -2.99 7.53 -2.80
CA ASN A 401 -3.70 6.47 -3.51
C ASN A 401 -4.08 6.96 -4.91
N GLN A 402 -3.74 6.20 -5.94
CA GLN A 402 -4.05 6.54 -7.33
C GLN A 402 -5.59 6.57 -7.51
N PRO A 403 -6.25 7.68 -7.87
CA PRO A 403 -7.67 7.64 -8.17
C PRO A 403 -7.90 6.89 -9.49
N PHE A 404 -8.90 6.01 -9.48
CA PHE A 404 -9.32 5.28 -10.67
C PHE A 404 -9.83 6.26 -11.76
N GLU A 405 -9.57 5.98 -13.04
CA GLU A 405 -9.93 6.84 -14.17
C GLU A 405 -11.43 7.24 -14.18
N ASP A 406 -12.32 6.35 -13.78
CA ASP A 406 -13.77 6.65 -13.73
C ASP A 406 -14.16 7.57 -12.56
N GLN A 407 -13.35 7.63 -11.51
CA GLN A 407 -13.54 8.61 -10.43
C GLN A 407 -12.97 9.99 -10.78
N LYS A 408 -12.04 10.11 -11.73
CA LYS A 408 -11.46 11.42 -12.13
C LYS A 408 -12.52 12.38 -12.73
N LYS A 409 -13.56 11.86 -13.41
CA LYS A 409 -14.71 12.66 -13.86
C LYS A 409 -15.60 13.13 -12.71
N LYS A 410 -15.74 12.33 -11.63
CA LYS A 410 -16.55 12.67 -10.45
C LYS A 410 -15.81 13.60 -9.47
N GLN A 411 -14.50 13.43 -9.28
CA GLN A 411 -13.69 14.30 -8.41
C GLN A 411 -13.52 15.72 -8.99
N ARG A 412 -13.43 15.90 -10.32
CA ARG A 412 -13.44 17.22 -10.97
C ARG A 412 -14.65 18.09 -10.59
N ARG A 413 -15.81 17.47 -10.28
CA ARG A 413 -17.03 18.19 -9.84
C ARG A 413 -17.02 18.56 -8.36
N ARG A 414 -16.20 17.93 -7.52
CA ARG A 414 -16.12 18.21 -6.08
C ARG A 414 -15.10 19.31 -5.77
N TYR A 415 -13.95 19.33 -6.45
CA TYR A 415 -12.92 20.35 -6.24
C TYR A 415 -13.20 21.70 -6.93
N SER A 416 -14.19 21.79 -7.84
CA SER A 416 -14.60 23.07 -8.43
C SER A 416 -15.64 23.84 -7.58
N LYS A 417 -15.88 23.41 -6.34
CA LYS A 417 -16.90 23.98 -5.44
C LYS A 417 -16.35 24.44 -4.09
N HIS A 418 -15.03 24.51 -3.91
CA HIS A 418 -14.41 25.11 -2.73
C HIS A 418 -13.45 26.21 -3.14
#